data_AF-A0A5M3Q4L6-F1
#
_entry.id   AF-A0A5M3Q4L6-F1
#
_cell.length_a   1.000
_cell.length_b   1.000
_cell.length_c   1.000
_cell.angle_alpha   90.00
_cell.angle_beta   90.00
_cell.angle_gamma   90.00
#
_symmetry.space_group_name_H-M   'P 1'
#
loop_
_entity.id
_entity.type
_entity.pdbx_description
1 polymer ?
#
loop_
_entity_poly.entity_id
_entity_poly.type
_entity_poly.pdbx_seq_one_letter_code
_entity_poly.pdbx_strand_id
1 'polypeptide(L)'
;MITHDVDEAILLSDRIFLMSNGPNARIAESVKVDIPHPRARATIFQNPAYHKTRDYLVDFLVNRSGSALPEKDGSPKVAEPAKGGSQSTPEVSKPESETTARAVNA
;
A
#
# COMPACT_ATOMS: atom_id res chain seq x y z
N MET A 1 18.31 3.22 6.31
CA MET A 1 18.65 3.38 4.88
C MET A 1 17.49 4.12 4.21
N ILE A 2 17.78 5.00 3.25
CA ILE A 2 16.77 5.63 2.40
C ILE A 2 17.10 5.23 0.97
N THR A 3 16.12 4.77 0.22
CA THR A 3 16.28 4.39 -1.19
C THR A 3 15.03 4.77 -1.98
N HIS A 4 15.21 4.94 -3.28
CA HIS A 4 14.13 5.12 -4.24
C HIS A 4 13.79 3.81 -4.97
N ASP A 5 14.60 2.76 -4.81
CA ASP A 5 14.39 1.47 -5.44
C ASP A 5 13.59 0.53 -4.52
N VAL A 6 12.42 0.12 -5.01
CA VAL A 6 11.51 -0.81 -4.32
C VAL A 6 12.17 -2.17 -4.11
N ASP A 7 12.88 -2.68 -5.11
CA ASP A 7 13.46 -4.02 -5.04
C ASP A 7 14.67 -4.02 -4.09
N GLU A 8 15.43 -2.92 -4.01
CA GLU A 8 16.45 -2.73 -2.97
C GLU A 8 15.86 -2.67 -1.57
N ALA A 9 14.76 -1.94 -1.38
CA ALA A 9 14.09 -1.87 -0.09
C ALA A 9 13.66 -3.26 0.43
N ILE A 10 13.06 -4.07 -0.45
CA ILE A 10 12.65 -5.45 -0.12
C ILE A 10 13.87 -6.35 0.14
N LEU A 11 14.95 -6.19 -0.63
CA LEU A 11 16.15 -7.01 -0.45
C LEU A 11 16.83 -6.76 0.90
N LEU A 12 16.90 -5.51 1.36
CA LEU A 12 17.76 -5.11 2.48
C LEU A 12 17.02 -4.85 3.80
N SER A 13 15.70 -4.68 3.79
CA SER A 13 14.97 -4.21 4.98
C SER A 13 13.93 -5.22 5.46
N ASP A 14 13.83 -5.44 6.77
CA ASP A 14 12.69 -6.18 7.37
C ASP A 14 11.41 -5.35 7.43
N ARG A 15 11.55 -4.04 7.37
CA ARG A 15 10.45 -3.08 7.50
C ARG A 15 10.72 -1.85 6.64
N ILE A 16 9.72 -1.46 5.86
CA ILE A 16 9.78 -0.35 4.91
C ILE A 16 8.77 0.70 5.36
N PHE A 17 9.21 1.94 5.53
CA PHE A 17 8.34 3.07 5.83
C PHE A 17 8.06 3.86 4.56
N LEU A 18 6.78 4.03 4.26
CA LEU A 18 6.30 4.79 3.11
C LEU A 18 5.91 6.19 3.56
N MET A 19 6.26 7.18 2.75
CA MET A 19 6.00 8.58 3.03
C MET A 19 5.01 9.15 2.02
N SER A 20 4.18 10.10 2.47
CA SER A 20 3.37 10.91 1.58
C SER A 20 4.19 11.96 0.84
N ASN A 21 3.64 12.49 -0.25
CA ASN A 21 4.32 13.47 -1.10
C ASN A 21 4.25 14.90 -0.54
N GLY A 22 5.21 15.71 -0.96
CA GLY A 22 5.18 17.17 -0.78
C GLY A 22 5.94 17.70 0.45
N PRO A 23 5.93 19.03 0.65
CA PRO A 23 6.73 19.71 1.68
C PRO A 23 6.34 19.36 3.12
N ASN A 24 5.14 18.81 3.32
CA ASN A 24 4.64 18.35 4.60
C ASN A 24 4.53 16.82 4.66
N ALA A 25 5.40 16.11 3.93
CA ALA A 25 5.46 14.65 3.92
C ALA A 25 5.43 14.07 5.34
N ARG A 26 4.66 13.00 5.51
CA ARG A 26 4.54 12.23 6.75
C ARG A 26 4.79 10.76 6.45
N ILE A 27 5.23 10.02 7.46
CA ILE A 27 5.28 8.57 7.37
C ILE A 27 3.84 8.07 7.42
N ALA A 28 3.34 7.58 6.29
CA ALA A 28 1.96 7.15 6.17
C ALA A 28 1.82 5.68 6.57
N GLU A 29 2.71 4.82 6.07
CA GLU A 29 2.60 3.38 6.27
C GLU A 29 3.92 2.76 6.70
N SER A 30 3.80 1.66 7.43
CA SER A 30 4.86 0.78 7.85
C SER A 30 4.57 -0.61 7.30
N VAL A 31 5.32 -1.00 6.29
CA VAL A 31 5.18 -2.28 5.61
C VAL A 31 6.19 -3.28 6.17
N LYS A 32 5.70 -4.44 6.62
CA LYS A 32 6.57 -5.55 7.01
C LYS A 32 6.93 -6.40 5.80
N VAL A 33 8.21 -6.74 5.66
CA VAL A 33 8.71 -7.63 4.62
C VAL A 33 8.77 -9.05 5.17
N ASP A 34 7.77 -9.87 4.84
CA ASP A 34 7.65 -11.26 5.31
C ASP A 34 8.47 -12.24 4.44
N ILE A 35 9.74 -11.91 4.22
CA ILE A 35 10.70 -12.74 3.49
C ILE A 35 11.89 -13.00 4.42
N PRO A 36 12.21 -14.25 4.79
CA PRO A 36 13.29 -14.53 5.71
C PRO A 36 14.67 -14.19 5.11
N HIS A 37 15.63 -13.90 5.99
CA HIS A 37 17.04 -13.79 5.64
C HIS A 37 17.71 -15.18 5.63
N PRO A 38 18.76 -15.42 4.82
CA PRO A 38 19.40 -14.49 3.88
C PRO A 38 18.61 -14.31 2.58
N ARG A 39 18.54 -13.07 2.07
CA ARG A 39 17.91 -12.75 0.79
C ARG A 39 18.98 -12.53 -0.28
N ALA A 40 18.76 -13.07 -1.47
CA ALA A 40 19.66 -12.88 -2.61
C ALA A 40 18.90 -12.32 -3.82
N ARG A 41 19.48 -11.32 -4.49
CA ARG A 41 18.87 -10.67 -5.65
C ARG A 41 18.44 -11.68 -6.73
N ALA A 42 19.22 -12.73 -6.93
CA ALA A 42 19.00 -13.75 -7.94
C ALA A 42 17.87 -14.75 -7.62
N THR A 43 17.37 -14.81 -6.38
CA THR A 43 16.37 -15.82 -5.97
C THR A 43 15.16 -15.25 -5.23
N ILE A 44 15.24 -14.00 -4.75
CA ILE A 44 14.19 -13.40 -3.91
C ILE A 44 12.81 -13.37 -4.58
N PHE A 45 12.76 -13.20 -5.91
CA PHE A 45 11.51 -13.18 -6.68
C PHE A 45 10.75 -14.52 -6.66
N GLN A 46 11.41 -15.62 -6.31
CA GLN A 46 10.78 -16.94 -6.20
C GLN A 46 9.90 -17.04 -4.94
N ASN A 47 10.09 -16.16 -3.95
CA ASN A 47 9.25 -16.15 -2.76
C ASN A 47 7.88 -15.51 -3.08
N PRO A 48 6.75 -16.17 -2.80
CA PRO A 48 5.41 -15.62 -3.07
C PRO A 48 5.13 -14.27 -2.38
N ALA A 49 5.79 -13.99 -1.25
CA ALA A 49 5.66 -12.72 -0.54
C ALA A 49 6.32 -11.55 -1.29
N TYR A 50 7.29 -11.82 -2.18
CA TYR A 50 7.99 -10.80 -2.95
C TYR A 50 7.03 -10.00 -3.83
N HIS A 51 6.28 -10.67 -4.70
CA HIS A 51 5.35 -10.01 -5.62
C HIS A 51 4.26 -9.26 -4.86
N LYS A 52 3.66 -9.88 -3.82
CA LYS A 52 2.65 -9.22 -2.98
C LYS A 52 3.17 -7.94 -2.33
N THR A 53 4.39 -7.97 -1.79
CA THR A 53 5.01 -6.82 -1.14
C THR A 53 5.34 -5.75 -2.18
N ARG A 54 5.94 -6.14 -3.30
CA ARG A 54 6.31 -5.21 -4.38
C ARG A 54 5.09 -4.51 -4.96
N ASP A 55 4.04 -5.24 -5.27
CA ASP A 55 2.81 -4.69 -5.85
C ASP A 55 2.15 -3.70 -4.89
N TYR A 56 2.14 -4.01 -3.59
CA TYR A 56 1.64 -3.11 -2.55
C TYR A 56 2.44 -1.79 -2.47
N LEU A 57 3.78 -1.88 -2.51
CA LEU A 57 4.66 -0.70 -2.47
C LEU A 57 4.47 0.15 -3.73
N VAL A 58 4.43 -0.46 -4.91
CA VAL A 58 4.24 0.25 -6.18
C VAL A 58 2.86 0.91 -6.23
N ASP A 59 1.80 0.20 -5.85
CA ASP A 59 0.45 0.76 -5.76
C ASP A 59 0.40 1.99 -4.85
N PHE A 60 1.01 1.90 -3.66
CA PHE A 60 1.09 3.05 -2.76
C PHE A 60 1.75 4.24 -3.45
N LEU A 61 2.92 4.03 -4.05
CA LEU A 61 3.71 5.11 -4.65
C LEU A 61 2.97 5.79 -5.79
N VAL A 62 2.28 5.03 -6.64
CA VAL A 62 1.58 5.53 -7.82
C VAL A 62 0.22 6.15 -7.47
N ASN A 63 -0.58 5.47 -6.63
CA ASN A 63 -1.99 5.78 -6.47
C ASN A 63 -2.33 6.48 -5.14
N ARG A 64 -1.52 6.29 -4.09
CA ARG A 64 -1.89 6.68 -2.71
C ARG A 64 -0.98 7.76 -2.10
N SER A 65 0.27 7.87 -2.55
CA SER A 65 1.29 8.74 -1.98
C SER A 65 0.92 10.23 -1.91
N GLY A 66 0.05 10.71 -2.80
CA GLY A 66 -0.39 12.11 -2.82
C GLY A 66 -1.28 12.53 -1.65
N SER A 67 -2.05 11.60 -1.06
CA SER A 67 -3.03 11.89 0.00
C SER A 67 -2.93 10.95 1.19
N ALA A 68 -1.96 10.05 1.21
CA ALA A 68 -1.75 9.11 2.30
C ALA A 68 -1.43 9.87 3.61
N LEU A 69 -2.15 9.52 4.67
CA LEU A 69 -1.95 10.06 6.01
C LEU A 69 -1.75 8.91 7.01
N PRO A 70 -0.99 9.15 8.09
CA PRO A 70 -0.89 8.22 9.21
C PRO A 70 -2.27 8.03 9.89
N GLU A 71 -2.31 7.12 10.86
CA GLU A 71 -3.45 6.97 11.77
C GLU A 71 -3.74 8.25 12.56
N LYS A 72 -4.93 8.33 13.16
CA LYS A 72 -5.38 9.53 13.91
C LYS A 72 -4.49 9.88 15.09
N ASP A 73 -3.80 8.89 15.66
CA ASP A 73 -2.84 9.06 16.75
C ASP A 73 -1.43 9.45 16.27
N GLY A 74 -1.25 9.62 14.96
CA GLY A 74 0.03 9.95 14.34
C GLY A 74 0.93 8.75 14.05
N SER A 75 0.50 7.53 14.38
CA SER A 75 1.25 6.31 14.09
C SER A 75 1.12 5.91 12.60
N PRO A 76 2.16 5.33 11.98
CA PRO A 76 2.05 4.81 10.62
C PRO A 76 1.09 3.63 10.56
N LYS A 77 0.28 3.54 9.49
CA LYS A 77 -0.57 2.38 9.26
C LYS A 77 0.28 1.13 9.04
N VAL A 78 0.00 0.07 9.77
CA VAL A 78 0.79 -1.17 9.67
C VAL A 78 0.24 -2.05 8.55
N ALA A 79 1.09 -2.45 7.62
CA ALA A 79 0.74 -3.31 6.50
C ALA A 79 1.59 -4.58 6.45
N GLU A 80 0.94 -5.73 6.24
CA GLU A 80 1.60 -7.03 6.02
C GLU A 80 1.09 -7.67 4.71
N PRO A 81 1.55 -7.20 3.53
CA PRO A 81 0.98 -7.59 2.23
C PRO A 81 1.03 -9.09 1.94
N ALA A 82 2.05 -9.77 2.47
CA ALA A 82 2.29 -11.19 2.23
C ALA A 82 1.22 -12.11 2.85
N LYS A 83 0.63 -11.71 3.99
CA LYS A 83 -0.23 -12.58 4.82
C LYS A 83 -1.69 -12.64 4.40
N GLY A 84 -2.09 -11.98 3.32
CA GLY A 84 -3.47 -12.09 2.80
C GLY A 84 -4.55 -11.61 3.77
N GLY A 85 -4.21 -10.73 4.71
CA GLY A 85 -5.17 -10.07 5.59
C GLY A 85 -5.51 -8.70 5.03
N SER A 86 -6.75 -8.55 4.56
CA SER A 86 -7.42 -7.25 4.41
C SER A 86 -7.05 -6.34 5.57
N GLN A 87 -6.36 -5.22 5.30
CA GLN A 87 -6.60 -3.97 6.00
C GLN A 87 -6.39 -2.78 5.05
N SER A 88 -7.49 -2.03 4.90
CA SER A 88 -7.67 -0.74 4.21
C SER A 88 -7.60 -0.73 2.67
N THR A 89 -8.55 -1.41 2.03
CA THR A 89 -9.21 -0.83 0.86
C THR A 89 -10.05 0.37 1.35
N PRO A 90 -9.81 1.62 0.92
CA PRO A 90 -10.89 2.59 0.95
C PRO A 90 -11.88 2.13 -0.12
N GLU A 91 -13.06 1.75 0.34
CA GLU A 91 -14.26 1.52 -0.44
C GLU A 91 -14.38 2.55 -1.59
N VAL A 92 -14.14 2.10 -2.83
CA VAL A 92 -14.55 2.88 -4.00
C VAL A 92 -16.06 2.80 -4.03
N SER A 93 -16.71 3.79 -3.43
CA SER A 93 -18.15 4.01 -3.53
C SER A 93 -18.51 4.21 -5.00
N LYS A 94 -19.06 3.17 -5.61
CA LYS A 94 -19.68 3.20 -6.92
C LYS A 94 -20.97 4.03 -6.80
N PRO A 95 -21.21 5.10 -7.58
CA PRO A 95 -22.52 5.71 -7.61
C PRO A 95 -23.42 4.85 -8.48
N GLU A 96 -24.23 3.99 -7.85
CA GLU A 96 -25.46 3.50 -8.47
C GLU A 96 -26.49 4.63 -8.39
N SER A 97 -26.84 5.22 -9.54
CA SER A 97 -28.04 6.03 -9.66
C SER A 97 -28.84 5.56 -10.87
N GLU A 98 -29.54 4.45 -10.67
CA GLU A 98 -30.65 4.05 -11.53
C GLU A 98 -31.93 4.26 -10.72
N THR A 99 -32.56 5.43 -10.83
CA THR A 99 -33.98 5.66 -10.52
C THR A 99 -34.39 7.03 -11.06
N THR A 100 -35.01 7.07 -12.24
CA THR A 100 -36.09 8.03 -12.53
C THR A 100 -37.01 7.43 -13.60
N ALA A 101 -37.86 6.48 -13.19
CA ALA A 101 -39.11 6.21 -13.87
C ALA A 101 -40.23 6.72 -12.97
N ARG A 102 -40.60 8.00 -13.13
CA ARG A 102 -41.79 8.58 -12.52
C ARG A 102 -42.91 8.52 -13.55
N ALA A 103 -43.81 7.57 -13.35
CA ALA A 103 -45.08 7.53 -14.07
C ALA A 103 -46.13 8.39 -13.34
N VAL A 104 -47.06 8.92 -14.15
CA VAL A 104 -48.43 9.38 -13.86
C VAL A 104 -48.63 10.73 -13.12
N ASN A 105 -49.10 11.75 -13.86
CA ASN A 105 -50.45 12.34 -13.72
C ASN A 105 -50.60 13.71 -14.45
N ALA A 106 -51.78 13.88 -15.08
CA ALA A 106 -52.32 15.02 -15.85
C ALA A 106 -52.08 15.00 -17.37
#